data_AF-A0A7V7CZT6-F1
#
_entry.id   AF-A0A7V7CZT6-F1
#
_cell.length_a   1.000
_cell.length_b   1.000
_cell.length_c   1.000
_cell.angle_alpha   90.00
_cell.angle_beta   90.00
_cell.angle_gamma   90.00
#
_symmetry.space_group_name_H-M   'P 1'
#
loop_
_entity.id
_entity.type
_entity.pdbx_description
1 polymer ?
#
loop_
_entity_poly.entity_id
_entity_poly.type
_entity_poly.pdbx_seq_one_letter_code
_entity_poly.pdbx_strand_id
1 'polypeptide(L)'
;MKIDHKFNVISPEDLFRRMNESKDFHLIDTLTHDHFEKVHLPHARNACVFEVTFMKQLKKITRNKNAEIILYGSSAKSMDAIKAAEKLNREGYIQISILNGGLESWRASGFALEGNAPLDPDDPETTLTLENGVYKVDTNQSLIEWIGRNPDNKHFGTVRISEGDLTVKDGLLSGYFEVDLNSLENINLEGDKLHPVLIAHLKSDDFLFVKNFPKASFTIENSRPAKDPVLTSPNHEVTGTLSLRGVEVKQTFSATITRPAEGGLVAQAQFDMDRTRWGIIYGSARFFEHLGMHLVFDMINIQIRIVAHLAPEK
;
A
#
# COMPACT_ATOMS: atom_id res chain seq x y z
N MET A 1 -18.53 -6.65 14.23
CA MET A 1 -19.45 -5.71 13.55
C MET A 1 -20.76 -6.46 13.36
N LYS A 2 -21.88 -6.00 13.94
CA LYS A 2 -23.16 -6.71 13.80
C LYS A 2 -23.62 -6.57 12.34
N ILE A 3 -23.91 -7.69 11.69
CA ILE A 3 -24.48 -7.72 10.34
C ILE A 3 -25.78 -6.92 10.39
N ASP A 4 -25.84 -5.83 9.62
CA ASP A 4 -27.06 -5.03 9.49
C ASP A 4 -28.16 -5.88 8.85
N HIS A 5 -29.37 -5.82 9.40
CA HIS A 5 -30.47 -6.79 9.28
C HIS A 5 -31.15 -6.87 7.89
N LYS A 6 -30.44 -6.64 6.80
CA LYS A 6 -31.03 -6.46 5.46
C LYS A 6 -31.09 -7.73 4.60
N PHE A 7 -30.24 -8.72 4.86
CA PHE A 7 -30.18 -9.96 4.07
C PHE A 7 -30.39 -11.18 4.95
N ASN A 8 -30.94 -12.25 4.37
CA ASN A 8 -31.05 -13.53 5.05
C ASN A 8 -29.65 -14.10 5.31
N VAL A 9 -29.44 -14.70 6.48
CA VAL A 9 -28.17 -15.32 6.87
C VAL A 9 -28.40 -16.81 7.10
N ILE A 10 -27.56 -17.66 6.53
CA ILE A 10 -27.63 -19.12 6.69
C ILE A 10 -26.36 -19.65 7.37
N SER A 11 -26.47 -20.72 8.15
CA SER A 11 -25.29 -21.35 8.76
C SER A 11 -24.58 -22.30 7.78
N PRO A 12 -23.31 -22.66 8.05
CA PRO A 12 -22.63 -23.73 7.32
C PRO A 12 -23.42 -25.04 7.27
N GLU A 13 -24.02 -25.46 8.39
CA GLU A 13 -24.79 -26.71 8.50
C GLU A 13 -26.06 -26.66 7.65
N ASP A 14 -26.74 -25.52 7.62
CA ASP A 14 -27.91 -25.29 6.77
C ASP A 14 -27.55 -25.37 5.29
N LEU A 15 -26.45 -24.72 4.88
CA LEU A 15 -25.98 -24.80 3.50
C LEU A 15 -25.56 -26.23 3.13
N PHE A 16 -24.79 -26.91 3.99
CA PHE A 16 -24.37 -28.29 3.78
C PHE A 16 -25.56 -29.24 3.61
N ARG A 17 -26.59 -29.12 4.45
CA ARG A 17 -27.84 -29.87 4.30
C ARG A 17 -28.53 -29.58 2.97
N ARG A 18 -28.64 -28.31 2.56
CA ARG A 18 -29.29 -27.92 1.28
C ARG A 18 -28.54 -28.46 0.06
N MET A 19 -27.20 -28.51 0.12
CA MET A 19 -26.38 -29.12 -0.93
C MET A 19 -26.67 -30.62 -1.05
N ASN A 20 -26.78 -31.34 0.07
CA ASN A 20 -27.09 -32.77 0.09
C ASN A 20 -28.55 -33.08 -0.33
N GLU A 21 -29.48 -32.17 -0.07
CA GLU A 21 -30.88 -32.27 -0.50
C GLU A 21 -31.10 -31.92 -1.99
N SER A 22 -30.04 -31.56 -2.73
CA SER A 22 -30.11 -31.15 -4.16
C SER A 22 -31.10 -30.01 -4.42
N LYS A 23 -31.19 -29.05 -3.48
CA LYS A 23 -31.99 -27.83 -3.69
C LYS A 23 -31.36 -26.95 -4.76
N ASP A 24 -32.19 -26.32 -5.59
CA ASP A 24 -31.75 -25.44 -6.67
C ASP A 24 -31.43 -24.03 -6.13
N PHE A 25 -30.15 -23.67 -6.12
CA PHE A 25 -29.67 -22.33 -5.78
C PHE A 25 -28.32 -22.07 -6.44
N HIS A 26 -27.94 -20.80 -6.54
CA HIS A 26 -26.60 -20.41 -6.97
C HIS A 26 -25.72 -20.10 -5.76
N LEU A 27 -24.70 -20.93 -5.52
CA LEU A 27 -23.65 -20.64 -4.55
C LEU A 27 -22.54 -19.82 -5.22
N ILE A 28 -22.29 -18.62 -4.70
CA ILE A 28 -21.38 -17.65 -5.32
C ILE A 28 -20.29 -17.25 -4.33
N ASP A 29 -19.04 -17.53 -4.72
CA ASP A 29 -17.84 -17.00 -4.06
C ASP A 29 -17.60 -15.55 -4.53
N THR A 30 -17.38 -14.64 -3.58
CA THR A 30 -17.20 -13.21 -3.83
C THR A 30 -15.74 -12.74 -3.84
N LEU A 31 -14.78 -13.62 -3.60
CA LEU A 31 -13.34 -13.34 -3.53
C LEU A 31 -12.69 -13.32 -4.92
N THR A 32 -11.38 -13.04 -4.95
CA THR A 32 -10.60 -12.99 -6.19
C THR A 32 -10.57 -14.34 -6.89
N HIS A 33 -10.30 -14.33 -8.19
CA HIS A 33 -10.19 -15.55 -8.98
C HIS A 33 -9.06 -16.46 -8.45
N ASP A 34 -7.88 -15.91 -8.18
CA ASP A 34 -6.74 -16.65 -7.65
C ASP A 34 -7.05 -17.31 -6.31
N HIS A 35 -7.77 -16.61 -5.42
CA HIS A 35 -8.21 -17.18 -4.16
C HIS A 35 -9.21 -18.33 -4.40
N PHE A 36 -10.18 -18.16 -5.29
CA PHE A 36 -11.13 -19.21 -5.64
C PHE A 36 -10.44 -20.44 -6.22
N GLU A 37 -9.48 -20.27 -7.14
CA GLU A 37 -8.71 -21.40 -7.68
C GLU A 37 -7.91 -22.13 -6.61
N LYS A 38 -7.38 -21.40 -5.62
CA LYS A 38 -6.71 -22.00 -4.45
C LYS A 38 -7.69 -22.79 -3.59
N VAL A 39 -8.82 -22.19 -3.20
CA VAL A 39 -9.78 -22.77 -2.26
C VAL A 39 -11.18 -22.16 -2.40
N HIS A 40 -12.21 -23.01 -2.45
CA HIS A 40 -13.62 -22.60 -2.48
C HIS A 40 -14.54 -23.71 -1.94
N LEU A 41 -15.81 -23.35 -1.64
CA LEU A 41 -16.84 -24.32 -1.29
C LEU A 41 -17.23 -25.19 -2.49
N PRO A 42 -17.60 -26.46 -2.29
CA PRO A 42 -17.99 -27.34 -3.39
C PRO A 42 -19.13 -26.77 -4.23
N HIS A 43 -19.03 -26.93 -5.56
CA HIS A 43 -20.02 -26.45 -6.54
C HIS A 43 -20.22 -24.93 -6.60
N ALA A 44 -19.43 -24.14 -5.88
CA ALA A 44 -19.49 -22.69 -5.95
C ALA A 44 -19.07 -22.17 -7.33
N ARG A 45 -19.58 -21.00 -7.71
CA ARG A 45 -19.13 -20.26 -8.90
C ARG A 45 -18.52 -18.93 -8.44
N ASN A 46 -17.38 -18.54 -9.01
CA ASN A 46 -16.74 -17.29 -8.65
C ASN A 46 -17.40 -16.08 -9.34
N ALA A 47 -17.63 -15.02 -8.56
CA ALA A 47 -17.89 -13.68 -9.04
C ALA A 47 -17.20 -12.65 -8.11
N CYS A 48 -16.00 -12.20 -8.48
CA CYS A 48 -15.17 -11.33 -7.65
C CYS A 48 -15.83 -9.96 -7.40
N VAL A 49 -16.16 -9.66 -6.15
CA VAL A 49 -16.83 -8.41 -5.76
C VAL A 49 -15.92 -7.19 -5.90
N PHE A 50 -14.61 -7.38 -5.91
CA PHE A 50 -13.61 -6.31 -6.04
C PHE A 50 -13.49 -5.81 -7.49
N GLU A 51 -13.93 -6.61 -8.46
CA GLU A 51 -13.87 -6.22 -9.87
C GLU A 51 -15.04 -5.34 -10.30
N VAL A 52 -14.73 -4.38 -11.19
CA VAL A 52 -15.76 -3.59 -11.89
C VAL A 52 -16.68 -4.47 -12.75
N THR A 53 -16.22 -5.66 -13.13
CA THR A 53 -16.99 -6.62 -13.94
C THR A 53 -17.89 -7.54 -13.12
N PHE A 54 -17.94 -7.42 -11.79
CA PHE A 54 -18.73 -8.26 -10.88
C PHE A 54 -20.14 -8.57 -11.40
N MET A 55 -20.92 -7.54 -11.78
CA MET A 55 -22.29 -7.75 -12.26
C MET A 55 -22.35 -8.48 -13.62
N LYS A 56 -21.33 -8.33 -14.47
CA LYS A 56 -21.22 -9.09 -15.73
C LYS A 56 -20.90 -10.56 -15.44
N GLN A 57 -20.02 -10.84 -14.48
CA GLN A 57 -19.72 -12.21 -14.03
C GLN A 57 -20.98 -12.88 -13.47
N LEU A 58 -21.70 -12.18 -12.58
CA LEU A 58 -22.94 -12.67 -12.00
C LEU A 58 -24.03 -12.94 -13.06
N LYS A 59 -24.20 -12.07 -14.06
CA LYS A 59 -25.16 -12.24 -15.16
C LYS A 59 -24.81 -13.42 -16.09
N LYS A 60 -23.59 -13.96 -16.05
CA LYS A 60 -23.23 -15.23 -16.69
C LYS A 60 -23.68 -16.44 -15.86
N ILE A 61 -23.71 -16.31 -14.54
CA ILE A 61 -24.22 -17.34 -13.62
C ILE A 61 -25.75 -17.39 -13.71
N THR A 62 -26.41 -16.24 -13.52
CA THR A 62 -27.86 -16.13 -13.58
C THR A 62 -28.35 -14.73 -13.90
N ARG A 63 -29.34 -14.64 -14.79
CA ARG A 63 -30.09 -13.41 -15.08
C ARG A 63 -31.45 -13.38 -14.39
N ASN A 64 -31.86 -14.50 -13.79
CA ASN A 64 -33.14 -14.62 -13.10
C ASN A 64 -33.08 -13.88 -11.76
N LYS A 65 -33.84 -12.80 -11.64
CA LYS A 65 -33.90 -11.97 -10.43
C LYS A 65 -34.54 -12.65 -9.22
N ASN A 66 -35.29 -13.73 -9.47
CA ASN A 66 -35.96 -14.53 -8.46
C ASN A 66 -35.19 -15.82 -8.12
N ALA A 67 -34.05 -16.09 -8.77
CA ALA A 67 -33.24 -17.25 -8.41
C ALA A 67 -32.70 -17.09 -6.98
N GLU A 68 -32.69 -18.19 -6.21
CA GLU A 68 -32.07 -18.22 -4.89
C GLU A 68 -30.54 -18.11 -5.06
N ILE A 69 -29.95 -17.08 -4.47
CA ILE A 69 -28.51 -16.82 -4.51
C ILE A 69 -27.98 -16.82 -3.09
N ILE A 70 -26.97 -17.66 -2.86
CA ILE A 70 -26.23 -17.75 -1.60
C ILE A 70 -24.84 -17.21 -1.86
N LEU A 71 -24.50 -16.09 -1.22
CA LEU A 71 -23.18 -15.46 -1.30
C LEU A 71 -22.33 -15.88 -0.11
N TYR A 72 -21.04 -16.08 -0.34
CA TYR A 72 -20.05 -16.16 0.72
C TYR A 72 -18.78 -15.43 0.32
N GLY A 73 -17.99 -15.05 1.32
CA GLY A 73 -16.64 -14.55 1.12
C GLY A 73 -15.74 -15.08 2.22
N SER A 74 -14.72 -14.33 2.64
CA SER A 74 -13.62 -14.91 3.41
C SER A 74 -14.01 -15.30 4.84
N SER A 75 -14.60 -14.37 5.59
CA SER A 75 -14.81 -14.53 7.04
C SER A 75 -15.91 -13.63 7.59
N ALA A 76 -16.27 -13.83 8.87
CA ALA A 76 -17.18 -12.95 9.61
C ALA A 76 -16.67 -11.51 9.78
N LYS A 77 -15.37 -11.28 9.57
CA LYS A 77 -14.72 -9.96 9.69
C LYS A 77 -14.78 -9.17 8.37
N SER A 78 -14.98 -9.87 7.25
CA SER A 78 -15.00 -9.27 5.93
C SER A 78 -16.39 -8.76 5.55
N MET A 79 -16.42 -7.75 4.68
CA MET A 79 -17.64 -7.17 4.13
C MET A 79 -17.91 -7.65 2.68
N ASP A 80 -17.08 -8.50 2.12
CA ASP A 80 -17.15 -8.98 0.72
C ASP A 80 -18.56 -9.47 0.30
N ALA A 81 -19.12 -10.46 1.00
CA ALA A 81 -20.42 -11.03 0.71
C ALA A 81 -21.56 -10.03 0.95
N ILE A 82 -21.43 -9.16 1.96
CA ILE A 82 -22.40 -8.08 2.22
C ILE A 82 -22.39 -7.06 1.08
N LYS A 83 -21.21 -6.64 0.62
CA LYS A 83 -21.07 -5.71 -0.51
C LYS A 83 -21.51 -6.33 -1.83
N ALA A 84 -21.32 -7.63 -2.02
CA ALA A 84 -21.91 -8.36 -3.13
C ALA A 84 -23.45 -8.34 -3.04
N ALA A 85 -24.02 -8.66 -1.89
CA ALA A 85 -25.47 -8.65 -1.67
C ALA A 85 -26.10 -7.27 -1.94
N GLU A 86 -25.47 -6.18 -1.47
CA GLU A 86 -25.89 -4.80 -1.75
C GLU A 86 -25.88 -4.48 -3.26
N LYS A 87 -24.88 -4.95 -4.01
CA LYS A 87 -24.81 -4.79 -5.48
C LYS A 87 -25.94 -5.57 -6.18
N LEU A 88 -26.18 -6.82 -5.78
CA LEU A 88 -27.26 -7.65 -6.33
C LEU A 88 -28.63 -7.05 -6.06
N ASN A 89 -28.88 -6.59 -4.83
CA ASN A 89 -30.16 -5.99 -4.44
C ASN A 89 -30.44 -4.71 -5.24
N ARG A 90 -29.44 -3.86 -5.48
CA ARG A 90 -29.59 -2.67 -6.36
C ARG A 90 -29.93 -3.03 -7.80
N GLU A 91 -29.48 -4.19 -8.26
CA GLU A 91 -29.80 -4.73 -9.58
C GLU A 91 -31.09 -5.56 -9.60
N GLY A 92 -31.86 -5.56 -8.51
CA GLY A 92 -33.19 -6.16 -8.43
C GLY A 92 -33.22 -7.66 -8.15
N TYR A 93 -32.12 -8.30 -7.74
CA TYR A 93 -32.19 -9.68 -7.23
C TYR A 93 -32.83 -9.67 -5.85
N ILE A 94 -33.80 -10.56 -5.60
CA ILE A 94 -34.64 -10.49 -4.39
C ILE A 94 -34.42 -11.64 -3.40
N GLN A 95 -33.94 -12.80 -3.85
CA GLN A 95 -33.70 -13.97 -3.00
C GLN A 95 -32.21 -14.13 -2.69
N ILE A 96 -31.67 -13.23 -1.85
CA ILE A 96 -30.25 -13.18 -1.51
C ILE A 96 -30.06 -13.64 -0.06
N SER A 97 -29.22 -14.66 0.12
CA SER A 97 -28.74 -15.11 1.43
C SER A 97 -27.22 -15.00 1.52
N ILE A 98 -26.69 -14.83 2.73
CA ILE A 98 -25.26 -14.78 3.01
C ILE A 98 -24.89 -15.96 3.93
N LEU A 99 -23.82 -16.69 3.59
CA LEU A 99 -23.25 -17.71 4.47
C LEU A 99 -22.59 -17.05 5.68
N ASN A 100 -23.08 -17.36 6.87
CA ASN A 100 -22.56 -16.81 8.11
C ASN A 100 -21.10 -17.21 8.31
N GLY A 101 -20.25 -16.22 8.51
CA GLY A 101 -18.82 -16.43 8.76
C GLY A 101 -18.01 -16.94 7.57
N GLY A 102 -18.60 -17.02 6.38
CA GLY A 102 -17.91 -17.27 5.12
C GLY A 102 -17.14 -18.60 5.07
N LEU A 103 -16.07 -18.59 4.28
CA LEU A 103 -15.17 -19.73 4.08
C LEU A 103 -14.52 -20.19 5.39
N GLU A 104 -14.11 -19.26 6.26
CA GLU A 104 -13.51 -19.57 7.57
C GLU A 104 -14.44 -20.45 8.42
N SER A 105 -15.73 -20.09 8.52
CA SER A 105 -16.68 -20.86 9.31
C SER A 105 -17.05 -22.19 8.67
N TRP A 106 -17.13 -22.25 7.33
CA TRP A 106 -17.31 -23.52 6.61
C TRP A 106 -16.16 -24.49 6.89
N ARG A 107 -14.92 -24.00 6.81
CA ARG A 107 -13.70 -24.77 7.13
C ARG A 107 -13.72 -25.23 8.59
N ALA A 108 -14.11 -24.37 9.52
CA ALA A 108 -14.20 -24.70 10.95
C ALA A 108 -15.25 -25.77 11.27
N SER A 109 -16.33 -25.87 10.47
CA SER A 109 -17.32 -26.96 10.58
C SER A 109 -16.83 -28.31 10.03
N GLY A 110 -15.60 -28.37 9.48
CA GLY A 110 -15.00 -29.60 8.97
C GLY A 110 -15.57 -30.08 7.64
N PHE A 111 -16.29 -29.21 6.92
CA PHE A 111 -16.86 -29.55 5.62
C PHE A 111 -15.80 -29.49 4.51
N ALA A 112 -16.00 -30.30 3.46
CA ALA A 112 -15.08 -30.39 2.34
C ALA A 112 -14.93 -29.07 1.59
N LEU A 113 -13.76 -28.86 1.00
CA LEU A 113 -13.39 -27.71 0.18
C LEU A 113 -12.80 -28.21 -1.15
N GLU A 114 -12.98 -27.43 -2.21
CA GLU A 114 -12.43 -27.66 -3.55
C GLU A 114 -11.34 -26.62 -3.86
N GLY A 115 -10.48 -26.90 -4.84
CA GLY A 115 -9.39 -26.01 -5.27
C GLY A 115 -8.04 -26.70 -5.36
N ASN A 116 -7.01 -25.94 -5.73
CA ASN A 116 -5.65 -26.42 -5.92
C ASN A 116 -4.92 -26.66 -4.59
N ALA A 117 -5.27 -25.93 -3.52
CA ALA A 117 -4.65 -26.04 -2.21
C ALA A 117 -5.65 -25.77 -1.05
N PRO A 118 -6.73 -26.58 -0.94
CA PRO A 118 -7.84 -26.31 -0.02
C PRO A 118 -7.49 -26.47 1.47
N LEU A 119 -6.37 -27.12 1.78
CA LEU A 119 -5.90 -27.39 3.14
C LEU A 119 -4.80 -26.43 3.59
N ASP A 120 -4.30 -25.58 2.71
CA ASP A 120 -3.26 -24.63 3.05
C ASP A 120 -3.78 -23.61 4.08
N PRO A 121 -2.92 -23.16 5.01
CA PRO A 121 -3.23 -22.00 5.82
C PRO A 121 -3.63 -20.80 4.96
N ASP A 122 -4.63 -20.08 5.46
CA ASP A 122 -5.22 -18.95 4.79
C ASP A 122 -4.76 -17.68 5.49
N ASP A 123 -4.00 -16.84 4.79
CA ASP A 123 -3.60 -15.52 5.28
C ASP A 123 -4.61 -14.50 4.74
N PRO A 124 -5.34 -13.77 5.60
CA PRO A 124 -6.26 -12.73 5.13
C PRO A 124 -5.54 -11.51 4.54
N GLU A 125 -4.20 -11.47 4.58
CA GLU A 125 -3.35 -10.42 3.99
C GLU A 125 -3.73 -9.02 4.49
N THR A 126 -4.11 -8.93 5.77
CA THR A 126 -4.57 -7.66 6.37
C THR A 126 -3.48 -6.90 7.09
N THR A 127 -2.46 -7.60 7.58
CA THR A 127 -1.35 -7.04 8.37
C THR A 127 -0.01 -7.41 7.75
N LEU A 128 1.00 -6.56 7.91
CA LEU A 128 2.32 -6.83 7.38
C LEU A 128 3.03 -7.93 8.16
N THR A 129 3.54 -8.93 7.44
CA THR A 129 4.53 -9.88 7.92
C THR A 129 5.80 -9.72 7.07
N LEU A 130 6.90 -9.31 7.69
CA LEU A 130 8.20 -9.19 7.04
C LEU A 130 9.05 -10.42 7.30
N GLU A 131 9.65 -10.97 6.25
CA GLU A 131 10.61 -12.06 6.38
C GLU A 131 11.95 -11.54 6.86
N ASN A 132 12.63 -12.32 7.70
CA ASN A 132 13.99 -11.98 8.09
C ASN A 132 14.90 -12.09 6.88
N GLY A 133 15.81 -11.13 6.71
CA GLY A 133 16.76 -11.16 5.61
C GLY A 133 17.35 -9.80 5.29
N VAL A 134 18.26 -9.82 4.32
CA VAL A 134 18.84 -8.63 3.71
C VAL A 134 18.09 -8.36 2.42
N TYR A 135 17.64 -7.13 2.22
CA TYR A 135 16.92 -6.70 1.03
C TYR A 135 17.76 -5.66 0.29
N LYS A 136 18.05 -5.92 -0.99
CA LYS A 136 18.77 -4.98 -1.84
C LYS A 136 17.79 -3.97 -2.45
N VAL A 137 18.04 -2.67 -2.27
CA VAL A 137 17.21 -1.64 -2.88
C VAL A 137 17.37 -1.66 -4.40
N ASP A 138 16.25 -1.74 -5.10
CA ASP A 138 16.16 -1.59 -6.55
C ASP A 138 16.10 -0.10 -6.89
N THR A 139 17.23 0.45 -7.31
CA THR A 139 17.40 1.88 -7.61
C THR A 139 16.70 2.31 -8.90
N ASN A 140 16.26 1.37 -9.73
CA ASN A 140 15.47 1.68 -10.93
C ASN A 140 13.98 1.79 -10.62
N GLN A 141 13.50 1.08 -9.60
CA GLN A 141 12.11 1.10 -9.17
C GLN A 141 11.85 1.98 -7.94
N SER A 142 12.91 2.45 -7.29
CA SER A 142 12.85 3.36 -6.15
C SER A 142 13.04 4.83 -6.58
N LEU A 143 12.31 5.74 -5.95
CA LEU A 143 12.29 7.15 -6.30
C LEU A 143 12.00 8.03 -5.08
N ILE A 144 12.60 9.21 -5.07
CA ILE A 144 12.27 10.28 -4.14
C ILE A 144 11.68 11.44 -4.96
N GLU A 145 10.50 11.90 -4.57
CA GLU A 145 9.86 13.10 -5.08
C GLU A 145 9.91 14.20 -4.02
N TRP A 146 10.10 15.43 -4.46
CA TRP A 146 10.18 16.60 -3.59
C TRP A 146 9.23 17.70 -4.05
N ILE A 147 8.71 18.50 -3.11
CA ILE A 147 7.94 19.71 -3.39
C ILE A 147 8.42 20.86 -2.50
N GLY A 148 8.95 21.91 -3.13
CA GLY A 148 9.24 23.20 -2.52
C GLY A 148 8.16 24.23 -2.84
N ARG A 149 7.92 25.19 -1.94
CA ARG A 149 6.84 26.17 -2.06
C ARG A 149 7.31 27.58 -1.73
N ASN A 150 6.69 28.56 -2.38
CA ASN A 150 6.72 29.97 -2.00
C ASN A 150 5.26 30.50 -1.96
N PRO A 151 5.01 31.80 -1.71
CA PRO A 151 3.66 32.34 -1.64
C PRO A 151 2.85 32.18 -2.95
N ASP A 152 3.53 32.26 -4.09
CA ASP A 152 2.88 32.37 -5.40
C ASP A 152 2.86 31.05 -6.19
N ASN A 153 3.73 30.10 -5.86
CA ASN A 153 3.99 28.92 -6.65
C ASN A 153 4.56 27.74 -5.84
N LYS A 154 4.62 26.58 -6.49
CA LYS A 154 5.35 25.40 -6.04
C LYS A 154 6.22 24.85 -7.16
N HIS A 155 7.34 24.28 -6.77
CA HIS A 155 8.20 23.49 -7.64
C HIS A 155 8.23 22.06 -7.14
N PHE A 156 8.18 21.09 -8.05
CA PHE A 156 8.28 19.69 -7.72
C PHE A 156 9.13 18.94 -8.73
N GLY A 157 9.73 17.85 -8.27
CA GLY A 157 10.59 17.02 -9.08
C GLY A 157 11.10 15.82 -8.32
N THR A 158 12.20 15.27 -8.80
CA THR A 158 12.72 13.97 -8.36
C THR A 158 14.19 14.05 -8.01
N VAL A 159 14.64 13.08 -7.22
CA VAL A 159 16.05 12.75 -7.00
C VAL A 159 16.18 11.24 -6.84
N ARG A 160 17.24 10.65 -7.39
CA ARG A 160 17.43 9.20 -7.46
C ARG A 160 18.24 8.67 -6.28
N ILE A 161 17.93 7.45 -5.90
CA ILE A 161 18.71 6.64 -4.96
C ILE A 161 19.83 5.96 -5.77
N SER A 162 21.08 6.09 -5.31
CA SER A 162 22.25 5.50 -5.96
C SER A 162 22.51 4.06 -5.49
N GLU A 163 22.24 3.78 -4.22
CA GLU A 163 22.34 2.45 -3.61
C GLU A 163 21.57 2.38 -2.29
N GLY A 164 21.32 1.16 -1.82
CA GLY A 164 20.80 0.93 -0.49
C GLY A 164 20.67 -0.55 -0.16
N ASP A 165 20.66 -0.84 1.13
CA ASP A 165 20.47 -2.16 1.71
C ASP A 165 19.58 -2.02 2.95
N LEU A 166 18.54 -2.85 3.02
CA LEU A 166 17.67 -2.95 4.18
C LEU A 166 17.88 -4.30 4.84
N THR A 167 17.68 -4.38 6.15
CA THR A 167 17.73 -5.62 6.91
C THR A 167 16.50 -5.71 7.77
N VAL A 168 15.79 -6.83 7.65
CA VAL A 168 14.72 -7.21 8.56
C VAL A 168 15.27 -8.27 9.50
N LYS A 169 15.14 -8.02 10.80
CA LYS A 169 15.45 -9.00 11.83
C LYS A 169 14.41 -8.93 12.93
N ASP A 170 13.76 -10.06 13.20
CA ASP A 170 12.72 -10.19 14.22
C ASP A 170 11.59 -9.15 14.04
N GLY A 171 11.23 -8.88 12.78
CA GLY A 171 10.24 -7.87 12.39
C GLY A 171 10.73 -6.42 12.45
N LEU A 172 11.97 -6.16 12.90
CA LEU A 172 12.56 -4.82 12.93
C LEU A 172 13.30 -4.54 11.61
N LEU A 173 12.90 -3.46 10.92
CA LEU A 173 13.58 -2.94 9.76
C LEU A 173 14.67 -1.95 10.19
N SER A 174 15.87 -2.17 9.65
CA SER A 174 17.02 -1.25 9.69
C SER A 174 17.63 -1.17 8.31
N GLY A 175 18.57 -0.26 8.08
CA GLY A 175 19.22 -0.17 6.78
C GLY A 175 19.77 1.20 6.45
N TYR A 176 20.17 1.34 5.20
CA TYR A 176 20.82 2.52 4.67
C TYR A 176 20.43 2.71 3.20
N PHE A 177 20.28 3.95 2.78
CA PHE A 177 20.28 4.31 1.36
C PHE A 177 20.98 5.63 1.11
N GLU A 178 21.62 5.70 -0.06
CA GLU A 178 22.33 6.87 -0.57
C GLU A 178 21.54 7.51 -1.72
N VAL A 179 21.53 8.84 -1.76
CA VAL A 179 20.83 9.64 -2.75
C VAL A 179 21.86 10.41 -3.57
N ASP A 180 21.82 10.28 -4.89
CA ASP A 180 22.67 11.05 -5.80
C ASP A 180 22.04 12.43 -6.09
N LEU A 181 22.57 13.48 -5.48
CA LEU A 181 22.05 14.84 -5.65
C LEU A 181 22.34 15.42 -7.04
N ASN A 182 23.22 14.80 -7.83
CA ASN A 182 23.41 15.20 -9.23
C ASN A 182 22.20 14.84 -10.10
N SER A 183 21.44 13.81 -9.71
CA SER A 183 20.22 13.36 -10.38
C SER A 183 18.98 14.22 -10.09
N LEU A 184 19.15 15.34 -9.37
CA LEU A 184 18.04 16.26 -9.07
C LEU A 184 17.43 16.84 -10.36
N GLU A 185 16.13 16.66 -10.49
CA GLU A 185 15.31 17.13 -11.62
C GLU A 185 14.12 17.96 -11.12
N ASN A 186 13.59 18.83 -11.97
CA ASN A 186 12.38 19.60 -11.74
C ASN A 186 11.38 19.31 -12.86
N ILE A 187 10.26 18.71 -12.51
CA ILE A 187 9.28 18.22 -13.49
C ILE A 187 8.42 19.38 -14.00
N ASN A 188 8.00 20.28 -13.11
CA ASN A 188 6.95 21.24 -13.45
C ASN A 188 7.39 22.44 -14.29
N LEU A 189 8.70 22.63 -14.47
CA LEU A 189 9.26 23.62 -15.39
C LEU A 189 9.87 22.96 -16.63
N GLU A 190 9.66 21.68 -16.90
CA GLU A 190 10.22 21.04 -18.10
C GLU A 190 9.85 21.83 -19.37
N GLY A 191 10.87 22.21 -20.15
CA GLY A 191 10.74 23.07 -21.34
C GLY A 191 10.69 24.59 -21.08
N ASP A 192 10.57 25.04 -19.83
CA ASP A 192 10.61 26.45 -19.45
C ASP A 192 12.07 26.97 -19.35
N LYS A 193 12.27 28.25 -19.66
CA LYS A 193 13.58 28.91 -19.55
C LYS A 193 14.11 28.98 -18.12
N LEU A 194 13.22 28.93 -17.12
CA LEU A 194 13.56 28.93 -15.70
C LEU A 194 14.03 27.57 -15.20
N HIS A 195 13.76 26.47 -15.90
CA HIS A 195 14.18 25.13 -15.49
C HIS A 195 15.70 25.02 -15.21
N PRO A 196 16.60 25.37 -16.17
CA PRO A 196 18.04 25.30 -15.90
C PRO A 196 18.49 26.25 -14.80
N VAL A 197 17.82 27.39 -14.63
CA VAL A 197 18.13 28.38 -13.58
C VAL A 197 17.80 27.82 -12.20
N LEU A 198 16.60 27.25 -12.04
CA LEU A 198 16.17 26.63 -10.78
C LEU A 198 17.07 25.46 -10.41
N ILE A 199 17.36 24.56 -11.35
CA ILE A 199 18.24 23.40 -11.08
C ILE A 199 19.65 23.85 -10.68
N ALA A 200 20.22 24.84 -11.38
CA ALA A 200 21.52 25.39 -11.01
C ALA A 200 21.50 25.98 -9.59
N HIS A 201 20.42 26.67 -9.22
CA HIS A 201 20.27 27.28 -7.90
C HIS A 201 20.09 26.25 -6.79
N LEU A 202 19.24 25.24 -6.98
CA LEU A 202 19.07 24.16 -6.00
C LEU A 202 20.37 23.37 -5.77
N LYS A 203 21.25 23.31 -6.77
CA LYS A 203 22.56 22.66 -6.67
C LYS A 203 23.66 23.55 -6.09
N SER A 204 23.45 24.86 -5.98
CA SER A 204 24.46 25.80 -5.46
C SER A 204 24.58 25.74 -3.93
N ASP A 205 25.53 26.50 -3.39
CA ASP A 205 25.79 26.67 -1.96
C ASP A 205 24.67 27.37 -1.18
N ASP A 206 23.73 28.04 -1.87
CA ASP A 206 22.48 28.52 -1.27
C ASP A 206 21.59 27.37 -0.79
N PHE A 207 21.65 26.21 -1.48
CA PHE A 207 20.82 25.04 -1.25
C PHE A 207 21.63 23.79 -0.94
N LEU A 208 21.66 22.80 -1.82
CA LEU A 208 22.20 21.46 -1.54
C LEU A 208 23.73 21.40 -1.60
N PHE A 209 24.37 22.40 -2.20
CA PHE A 209 25.81 22.51 -2.39
C PHE A 209 26.43 21.25 -3.02
N VAL A 210 25.82 20.76 -4.09
CA VAL A 210 26.09 19.46 -4.70
C VAL A 210 27.55 19.30 -5.14
N LYS A 211 28.22 20.39 -5.51
CA LYS A 211 29.65 20.37 -5.86
C LYS A 211 30.53 19.78 -4.74
N ASN A 212 30.23 20.08 -3.48
CA ASN A 212 31.00 19.61 -2.32
C ASN A 212 30.31 18.45 -1.60
N PHE A 213 28.99 18.34 -1.73
CA PHE A 213 28.18 17.28 -1.14
C PHE A 213 27.34 16.62 -2.25
N PRO A 214 27.94 15.81 -3.13
CA PRO A 214 27.22 15.23 -4.26
C PRO A 214 26.20 14.15 -3.85
N LYS A 215 26.27 13.72 -2.59
CA LYS A 215 25.49 12.61 -2.03
C LYS A 215 24.82 13.05 -0.74
N ALA A 216 23.60 12.57 -0.53
CA ALA A 216 22.94 12.54 0.79
C ALA A 216 22.72 11.09 1.20
N SER A 217 22.47 10.84 2.47
CA SER A 217 22.19 9.48 2.92
C SER A 217 21.22 9.41 4.08
N PHE A 218 20.46 8.33 4.15
CA PHE A 218 19.58 8.05 5.26
C PHE A 218 19.93 6.71 5.89
N THR A 219 20.18 6.72 7.20
CA THR A 219 20.41 5.52 7.99
C THR A 219 19.19 5.25 8.86
N ILE A 220 18.52 4.13 8.65
CA ILE A 220 17.39 3.67 9.47
C ILE A 220 17.96 3.02 10.73
N GLU A 221 17.70 3.66 11.88
CA GLU A 221 18.15 3.18 13.19
C GLU A 221 17.21 2.10 13.72
N ASN A 222 15.89 2.29 13.56
CA ASN A 222 14.86 1.36 13.99
C ASN A 222 13.53 1.65 13.29
N SER A 223 12.70 0.62 13.14
CA SER A 223 11.29 0.73 12.78
C SER A 223 10.43 0.02 13.81
N ARG A 224 9.26 0.56 14.10
CA ARG A 224 8.27 -0.08 14.98
C ARG A 224 6.97 -0.26 14.22
N PRO A 225 6.28 -1.40 14.34
CA PRO A 225 4.92 -1.53 13.84
C PRO A 225 4.03 -0.44 14.42
N ALA A 226 3.16 0.13 13.59
CA ALA A 226 2.10 1.01 14.05
C ALA A 226 1.12 0.23 14.95
N LYS A 227 0.31 0.96 15.73
CA LYS A 227 -0.68 0.35 16.64
C LYS A 227 -1.64 -0.61 15.91
N ASP A 228 -2.09 -0.20 14.72
CA ASP A 228 -3.00 -0.97 13.86
C ASP A 228 -2.35 -1.11 12.47
N PRO A 229 -1.44 -2.09 12.26
CA PRO A 229 -0.56 -2.14 11.09
C PRO A 229 -1.26 -2.75 9.87
N VAL A 230 -2.40 -2.20 9.48
CA VAL A 230 -3.13 -2.68 8.29
C VAL A 230 -2.42 -2.27 7.00
N LEU A 231 -2.46 -3.11 5.97
CA LEU A 231 -1.71 -2.88 4.71
C LEU A 231 -2.14 -1.63 3.93
N THR A 232 -3.31 -1.06 4.23
CA THR A 232 -3.88 0.11 3.54
C THR A 232 -3.64 1.44 4.25
N SER A 233 -2.83 1.45 5.32
CA SER A 233 -2.47 2.68 6.05
C SER A 233 -1.01 2.62 6.49
N PRO A 234 -0.40 3.75 6.91
CA PRO A 234 0.93 3.72 7.49
C PRO A 234 0.99 2.69 8.63
N ASN A 235 1.81 1.67 8.43
CA ASN A 235 1.87 0.48 9.27
C ASN A 235 3.19 0.36 10.03
N HIS A 236 4.13 1.27 9.78
CA HIS A 236 5.39 1.41 10.49
C HIS A 236 5.68 2.86 10.84
N GLU A 237 6.29 3.07 12.01
CA GLU A 237 7.00 4.30 12.34
C GLU A 237 8.49 4.03 12.15
N VAL A 238 9.11 4.78 11.25
CA VAL A 238 10.54 4.68 10.90
C VAL A 238 11.28 5.81 11.56
N THR A 239 12.35 5.48 12.26
CA THR A 239 13.28 6.44 12.83
C THR A 239 14.66 6.25 12.25
N GLY A 240 15.26 7.34 11.79
CA GLY A 240 16.57 7.32 11.19
C GLY A 240 17.20 8.70 11.12
N THR A 241 18.43 8.75 10.61
CA THR A 241 19.22 9.98 10.53
C THR A 241 19.49 10.30 9.06
N LEU A 242 19.08 11.50 8.65
CA LEU A 242 19.38 12.06 7.32
C LEU A 242 20.65 12.90 7.41
N SER A 243 21.69 12.45 6.70
CA SER A 243 22.87 13.23 6.41
C SER A 243 22.68 14.00 5.10
N LEU A 244 22.64 15.32 5.18
CA LEU A 244 22.46 16.21 4.05
C LEU A 244 23.33 17.45 4.24
N ARG A 245 24.10 17.82 3.20
CA ARG A 245 25.03 18.95 3.24
C ARG A 245 26.03 18.87 4.43
N GLY A 246 26.45 17.66 4.80
CA GLY A 246 27.38 17.42 5.91
C GLY A 246 26.79 17.60 7.30
N VAL A 247 25.47 17.82 7.42
CA VAL A 247 24.75 17.90 8.70
C VAL A 247 23.90 16.65 8.87
N GLU A 248 23.95 16.05 10.05
CA GLU A 248 23.17 14.87 10.40
C GLU A 248 22.01 15.26 11.31
N VAL A 249 20.81 14.88 10.91
CA VAL A 249 19.60 15.24 11.63
C VAL A 249 18.64 14.06 11.67
N LYS A 250 18.26 13.70 12.89
CA LYS A 250 17.28 12.63 13.16
C LYS A 250 15.87 13.01 12.70
N GLN A 251 15.22 12.07 12.03
CA GLN A 251 13.84 12.12 11.56
C GLN A 251 13.06 10.90 12.03
N THR A 252 11.77 11.12 12.27
CA THR A 252 10.79 10.07 12.51
C THR A 252 9.59 10.34 11.63
N PHE A 253 9.15 9.34 10.88
CA PHE A 253 8.01 9.45 9.98
C PHE A 253 7.29 8.10 9.86
N SER A 254 6.02 8.16 9.47
CA SER A 254 5.23 6.95 9.20
C SER A 254 5.45 6.46 7.78
N ALA A 255 5.52 5.14 7.61
CA ALA A 255 5.63 4.47 6.33
C ALA A 255 4.57 3.37 6.19
N THR A 256 4.10 3.16 4.97
CA THR A 256 3.31 1.99 4.58
C THR A 256 4.25 1.02 3.90
N ILE A 257 4.44 -0.16 4.50
CA ILE A 257 5.26 -1.23 3.94
C ILE A 257 4.33 -2.36 3.50
N THR A 258 4.52 -2.84 2.29
CA THR A 258 3.78 -3.98 1.73
C THR A 258 4.76 -5.02 1.18
N ARG A 259 4.28 -6.24 1.02
CA ARG A 259 5.01 -7.34 0.40
C ARG A 259 4.38 -7.65 -0.96
N PRO A 260 5.10 -7.46 -2.07
CA PRO A 260 4.65 -7.95 -3.37
C PRO A 260 4.54 -9.48 -3.41
N ALA A 261 3.65 -10.00 -4.24
CA ALA A 261 3.48 -11.44 -4.44
C ALA A 261 4.75 -12.14 -4.95
N GLU A 262 5.57 -11.42 -5.73
CA GLU A 262 6.86 -11.89 -6.25
C GLU A 262 8.00 -11.88 -5.22
N GLY A 263 7.73 -11.47 -3.97
CA GLY A 263 8.70 -11.37 -2.90
C GLY A 263 9.29 -9.96 -2.74
N GLY A 264 10.20 -9.80 -1.78
CA GLY A 264 10.76 -8.49 -1.44
C GLY A 264 9.83 -7.62 -0.59
N LEU A 265 10.05 -6.31 -0.61
CA LEU A 265 9.20 -5.33 0.06
C LEU A 265 9.09 -4.04 -0.76
N VAL A 266 7.97 -3.36 -0.58
CA VAL A 266 7.73 -2.00 -1.08
C VAL A 266 7.41 -1.12 0.11
N ALA A 267 8.18 -0.06 0.32
CA ALA A 267 7.94 0.92 1.36
C ALA A 267 7.59 2.28 0.73
N GLN A 268 6.54 2.91 1.24
CA GLN A 268 6.14 4.26 0.86
C GLN A 268 6.03 5.15 2.09
N ALA A 269 6.56 6.36 1.99
CA ALA A 269 6.45 7.37 3.04
C ALA A 269 6.21 8.75 2.43
N GLN A 270 5.43 9.57 3.13
CA GLN A 270 5.22 10.97 2.80
C GLN A 270 5.30 11.80 4.08
N PHE A 271 6.16 12.81 4.08
CA PHE A 271 6.35 13.68 5.24
C PHE A 271 6.93 15.04 4.80
N ASP A 272 6.87 16.03 5.68
CA ASP A 272 7.52 17.31 5.47
C ASP A 272 8.79 17.40 6.33
N MET A 273 9.84 18.01 5.78
CA MET A 273 11.09 18.31 6.51
C MET A 273 11.39 19.81 6.50
N ASP A 274 11.86 20.35 7.63
CA ASP A 274 12.35 21.73 7.73
C ASP A 274 13.80 21.78 7.21
N ARG A 275 13.99 22.32 6.00
CA ARG A 275 15.31 22.41 5.33
C ARG A 275 16.35 23.21 6.13
N THR A 276 15.92 24.12 7.00
CA THR A 276 16.84 24.98 7.77
C THR A 276 17.64 24.19 8.80
N ARG A 277 17.17 23.00 9.21
CA ARG A 277 17.89 22.08 10.11
C ARG A 277 19.22 21.57 9.51
N TRP A 278 19.37 21.64 8.19
CA TRP A 278 20.61 21.28 7.48
C TRP A 278 21.36 22.51 6.94
N GLY A 279 21.08 23.70 7.49
CA GLY A 279 21.74 24.95 7.08
C GLY A 279 21.30 25.49 5.72
N ILE A 280 20.26 24.91 5.11
CA ILE A 280 19.68 25.42 3.87
C ILE A 280 18.73 26.57 4.22
N ILE A 281 19.25 27.78 4.34
CA ILE A 281 18.49 28.93 4.88
C ILE A 281 18.02 29.95 3.84
N TYR A 282 18.50 29.88 2.59
CA TYR A 282 18.12 30.83 1.52
C TYR A 282 16.61 31.07 1.45
N GLY A 283 16.16 32.32 1.40
CA GLY A 283 14.73 32.63 1.26
C GLY A 283 13.88 32.42 2.51
N SER A 284 14.48 32.02 3.63
CA SER A 284 13.78 31.86 4.91
C SER A 284 13.68 33.18 5.68
N ALA A 285 12.46 33.58 6.00
CA ALA A 285 12.19 34.79 6.79
C ALA A 285 12.63 34.69 8.26
N ARG A 286 13.10 33.52 8.72
CA ARG A 286 13.72 33.35 10.05
C ARG A 286 15.15 33.91 10.09
N PHE A 287 15.80 34.01 8.94
CA PHE A 287 17.23 34.35 8.83
C PHE A 287 17.47 35.61 7.99
N PHE A 288 16.52 35.99 7.14
CA PHE A 288 16.65 37.09 6.20
C PHE A 288 15.43 38.00 6.23
N GLU A 289 15.66 39.27 5.92
CA GLU A 289 14.63 40.31 5.81
C GLU A 289 14.54 40.82 4.36
N HIS A 290 13.45 41.52 4.03
CA HIS A 290 13.24 42.14 2.71
C HIS A 290 13.39 41.19 1.49
N LEU A 291 12.98 39.92 1.65
CA LEU A 291 13.19 38.85 0.67
C LEU A 291 12.48 39.04 -0.69
N GLY A 292 11.33 39.72 -0.74
CA GLY A 292 10.56 39.87 -1.97
C GLY A 292 10.29 38.53 -2.68
N MET A 293 10.66 38.44 -3.96
CA MET A 293 10.47 37.24 -4.79
C MET A 293 11.35 36.04 -4.36
N HIS A 294 12.33 36.25 -3.47
CA HIS A 294 13.22 35.21 -2.97
C HIS A 294 12.66 34.45 -1.77
N LEU A 295 11.44 34.76 -1.32
CA LEU A 295 10.82 34.06 -0.20
C LEU A 295 10.56 32.60 -0.58
N VAL A 296 11.04 31.67 0.24
CA VAL A 296 10.87 30.22 0.06
C VAL A 296 10.54 29.60 1.41
N PHE A 297 9.45 28.83 1.48
CA PHE A 297 9.04 28.20 2.73
C PHE A 297 10.07 27.16 3.20
N ASP A 298 10.19 27.03 4.52
CA ASP A 298 11.17 26.14 5.16
C ASP A 298 10.80 24.66 5.00
N MET A 299 9.50 24.36 4.95
CA MET A 299 8.99 22.99 4.84
C MET A 299 9.05 22.50 3.39
N ILE A 300 9.78 21.41 3.18
CA ILE A 300 9.86 20.68 1.92
C ILE A 300 9.08 19.38 2.08
N ASN A 301 8.13 19.13 1.19
CA ASN A 301 7.42 17.85 1.17
C ASN A 301 8.28 16.81 0.46
N ILE A 302 8.40 15.64 1.07
CA ILE A 302 9.14 14.50 0.55
C ILE A 302 8.17 13.33 0.42
N GLN A 303 8.22 12.67 -0.72
CA GLN A 303 7.55 11.40 -0.97
C GLN A 303 8.62 10.39 -1.39
N ILE A 304 8.65 9.24 -0.75
CA ILE A 304 9.64 8.19 -0.97
C ILE A 304 8.90 6.92 -1.35
N ARG A 305 9.34 6.28 -2.43
CA ARG A 305 9.01 4.90 -2.75
C ARG A 305 10.31 4.10 -2.82
N ILE A 306 10.42 3.08 -1.99
CA ILE A 306 11.50 2.10 -2.01
C ILE A 306 10.94 0.76 -2.44
N VAL A 307 11.58 0.15 -3.43
CA VAL A 307 11.39 -1.25 -3.81
C VAL A 307 12.68 -1.98 -3.46
N ALA A 308 12.59 -3.08 -2.73
CA ALA A 308 13.77 -3.86 -2.36
C ALA A 308 13.50 -5.36 -2.47
N HIS A 309 14.48 -6.09 -3.01
CA HIS A 309 14.39 -7.53 -3.27
C HIS A 309 15.15 -8.30 -2.22
N LEU A 310 14.59 -9.41 -1.75
CA LEU A 310 15.29 -10.29 -0.81
C LEU A 310 16.57 -10.82 -1.47
N ALA A 311 17.71 -10.59 -0.84
CA ALA A 311 18.98 -11.11 -1.31
C ALA A 311 19.01 -12.63 -1.14
N PRO A 312 19.55 -13.38 -2.11
CA PRO A 312 19.68 -14.83 -1.97
C PRO A 312 20.55 -15.17 -0.76
N GLU A 313 20.17 -16.21 -0.02
CA GLU A 313 21.00 -16.78 1.04
C GLU A 313 22.34 -17.22 0.44
N LYS A 314 23.45 -16.88 1.12
CA LYS A 314 24.80 -17.31 0.74
C LYS A 314 25.08 -18.74 1.19
#